data_AF-A0A7V2ELS2-F1
#
_entry.id   AF-A0A7V2ELS2-F1
#
_cell.length_a   1.000
_cell.length_b   1.000
_cell.length_c   1.000
_cell.angle_alpha   90.00
_cell.angle_beta   90.00
_cell.angle_gamma   90.00
#
_symmetry.space_group_name_H-M   'P 1'
#
loop_
_entity.id
_entity.type
_entity.pdbx_description
1 polymer ?
#
loop_
_entity_poly.entity_id
_entity_poly.type
_entity_poly.pdbx_seq_one_letter_code
_entity_poly.pdbx_strand_id
1 'polypeptide(L)'
;MADAASGGSDVGVLFNGLILLVVLVCFFVAMKIFSLLRGGELASGWQMLAIAFIILCLGQLIDLMATLEIGGLNQAIVATVRLAGVFLLLLGVVRIKKVLS
;
A
#
# COMPACT_ATOMS: atom_id res chain seq x y z
N MET A 1 -15.54 -28.19 -25.14
CA MET A 1 -14.50 -28.17 -24.09
C MET A 1 -13.71 -26.88 -24.24
N ALA A 2 -14.21 -25.78 -23.69
CA ALA A 2 -13.58 -24.47 -23.84
C ALA A 2 -13.95 -23.60 -22.63
N ASP A 3 -13.39 -23.88 -21.44
CA ASP A 3 -13.60 -23.08 -20.22
C ASP A 3 -12.54 -23.37 -19.13
N ALA A 4 -11.24 -23.36 -19.47
CA ALA A 4 -10.21 -23.63 -18.44
C ALA A 4 -8.92 -22.79 -18.54
N ALA A 5 -8.81 -21.84 -19.47
CA ALA A 5 -7.55 -21.13 -19.72
C ALA A 5 -7.53 -19.64 -19.31
N SER A 6 -8.66 -19.03 -18.93
CA SER A 6 -8.72 -17.60 -18.56
C SER A 6 -8.54 -17.30 -17.06
N GLY A 7 -8.69 -18.30 -16.17
CA GLY A 7 -8.76 -18.07 -14.72
C GLY A 7 -7.48 -17.58 -14.05
N GLY A 8 -6.32 -17.62 -14.71
CA GLY A 8 -5.04 -17.21 -14.12
C GLY A 8 -4.87 -15.69 -14.04
N SER A 9 -5.26 -14.97 -15.10
CA SER A 9 -5.08 -13.52 -15.22
C SER A 9 -6.09 -12.74 -14.37
N ASP A 10 -7.35 -13.20 -14.38
CA ASP A 10 -8.45 -12.55 -13.65
C ASP A 10 -8.26 -12.61 -12.14
N VAL A 11 -7.78 -13.75 -11.63
CA VAL A 11 -7.51 -13.93 -10.20
C VAL A 11 -6.40 -12.98 -9.73
N GLY A 12 -5.34 -12.81 -10.52
CA GLY A 12 -4.25 -11.88 -10.21
C GLY A 12 -4.71 -10.41 -10.10
N VAL A 13 -5.54 -9.96 -11.05
CA VAL A 13 -6.13 -8.62 -11.04
C VAL A 13 -7.05 -8.43 -9.83
N LEU A 14 -7.88 -9.43 -9.52
CA LEU A 14 -8.83 -9.39 -8.42
C LEU A 14 -8.10 -9.33 -7.06
N PHE A 15 -7.06 -10.13 -6.87
CA PHE A 15 -6.20 -10.06 -5.68
C PHE A 15 -5.49 -8.71 -5.55
N ASN A 16 -4.93 -8.18 -6.65
CA ASN A 16 -4.27 -6.87 -6.62
C ASN A 16 -5.25 -5.74 -6.29
N GLY A 17 -6.46 -5.78 -6.83
CA GLY A 17 -7.53 -4.83 -6.50
C GLY A 17 -7.96 -4.92 -5.03
N LEU A 18 -8.04 -6.13 -4.49
CA LEU A 18 -8.39 -6.37 -3.08
C LEU A 18 -7.29 -5.83 -2.14
N ILE A 19 -6.01 -6.06 -2.46
CA ILE A 19 -4.89 -5.48 -1.70
C ILE A 19 -4.96 -3.95 -1.73
N LEU A 20 -5.21 -3.35 -2.90
CA LEU A 20 -5.33 -1.90 -3.04
C LEU A 20 -6.46 -1.34 -2.16
N LEU A 21 -7.61 -2.03 -2.12
CA LEU A 21 -8.74 -1.66 -1.27
C LEU A 21 -8.38 -1.73 0.23
N VAL A 22 -7.69 -2.80 0.65
CA VAL A 22 -7.21 -2.94 2.04
C VAL A 22 -6.24 -1.82 2.40
N VAL A 23 -5.29 -1.49 1.52
CA VAL A 23 -4.32 -0.40 1.73
C VAL A 23 -5.05 0.95 1.83
N LEU A 24 -6.06 1.20 0.99
CA LEU A 24 -6.89 2.42 1.07
C LEU A 24 -7.68 2.53 2.37
N VAL A 25 -8.28 1.43 2.83
CA VAL A 25 -9.00 1.41 4.12
C VAL A 25 -8.03 1.71 5.26
N CYS A 26 -6.85 1.09 5.26
CA CYS A 26 -5.80 1.38 6.23
C CYS A 26 -5.34 2.84 6.18
N PHE A 27 -5.15 3.41 4.99
CA PHE A 27 -4.81 4.82 4.83
C PHE A 27 -5.90 5.74 5.38
N PHE A 28 -7.17 5.43 5.11
CA PHE A 28 -8.29 6.22 5.60
C PHE A 28 -8.39 6.18 7.13
N VAL A 29 -8.19 5.00 7.74
CA VAL A 29 -8.11 4.85 9.19
C VAL A 29 -6.93 5.64 9.76
N ALA A 30 -5.76 5.61 9.11
CA ALA A 30 -4.61 6.39 9.53
C ALA A 30 -4.84 7.89 9.47
N MET A 31 -5.49 8.39 8.41
CA MET A 31 -5.90 9.79 8.28
C MET A 31 -6.92 10.20 9.34
N LYS A 32 -7.90 9.34 9.64
CA LYS A 32 -8.87 9.55 10.72
C LYS A 32 -8.18 9.67 12.07
N ILE A 33 -7.26 8.76 12.39
CA ILE A 33 -6.52 8.78 13.66
C ILE A 33 -5.59 9.99 13.73
N PHE A 34 -4.92 10.36 12.63
CA PHE A 34 -4.15 11.59 12.54
C PHE A 34 -5.01 12.84 12.84
N SER A 35 -6.24 12.89 12.30
CA SER A 35 -7.17 13.99 12.57
C SER A 35 -7.61 14.04 14.04
N LEU A 36 -7.66 12.91 14.74
CA LEU A 36 -7.95 12.85 16.17
C LEU A 36 -6.74 13.26 17.02
N LEU A 37 -5.52 13.01 16.54
CA LEU A 37 -4.25 13.30 17.21
C LEU A 37 -3.64 14.65 16.82
N ARG A 38 -4.38 15.51 16.10
CA ARG A 38 -3.94 16.74 15.43
C ARG A 38 -3.46 17.89 16.35
N GLY A 39 -2.97 17.54 17.55
CA GLY A 39 -2.35 18.44 18.51
C GLY A 39 -1.34 17.77 19.47
N GLY A 40 -1.01 16.48 19.27
CA GLY A 40 -0.05 15.76 20.12
C GLY A 40 1.24 15.39 19.38
N GLU A 41 2.32 15.10 20.12
CA GLU A 41 3.62 14.62 19.58
C GLU A 41 3.48 13.36 18.70
N LEU A 42 2.41 12.58 18.87
CA LEU A 42 2.11 11.41 18.05
C LEU A 42 1.74 11.74 16.60
N ALA A 43 1.34 12.97 16.29
CA ALA A 43 0.92 13.35 14.94
C ALA A 43 2.01 13.10 13.89
N SER A 44 3.28 13.34 14.24
CA SER A 44 4.42 13.14 13.33
C SER A 44 4.61 11.67 12.93
N GLY A 45 4.41 10.73 13.87
CA GLY A 45 4.51 9.29 13.60
C GLY A 45 3.40 8.80 12.68
N TRP A 46 2.17 9.29 12.87
CA TRP A 46 1.03 8.98 12.01
C TRP A 46 1.16 9.57 10.60
N GLN A 47 1.81 10.72 10.46
CA GLN A 47 2.11 11.32 9.17
C GLN A 47 3.09 10.45 8.34
N MET A 48 4.14 9.90 8.97
CA MET A 48 5.04 8.96 8.29
C MET A 48 4.32 7.68 7.85
N LEU A 49 3.40 7.18 8.67
CA LEU A 49 2.58 6.00 8.35
C LEU A 49 1.63 6.26 7.17
N ALA A 50 1.02 7.45 7.12
CA ALA A 50 0.21 7.88 5.99
C ALA A 50 1.03 7.96 4.68
N ILE A 51 2.24 8.50 4.74
CA ILE A 51 3.16 8.53 3.58
C ILE A 51 3.51 7.11 3.12
N ALA A 52 3.78 6.18 4.04
CA ALA A 52 4.05 4.78 3.71
C ALA A 52 2.89 4.13 2.96
N PHE A 53 1.65 4.35 3.42
CA PHE A 53 0.45 3.84 2.75
C PHE A 53 0.23 4.45 1.36
N ILE A 54 0.57 5.72 1.15
CA ILE A 54 0.53 6.35 -0.19
C ILE A 54 1.52 5.65 -1.13
N ILE A 55 2.74 5.38 -0.68
CA ILE A 55 3.77 4.68 -1.46
C ILE A 55 3.33 3.25 -1.78
N LEU A 56 2.71 2.55 -0.81
CA LEU A 56 2.14 1.22 -1.04
C LEU A 56 0.99 1.25 -2.05
N CYS A 57 0.09 2.23 -1.97
CA CYS A 57 -0.97 2.43 -2.98
C CYS A 57 -0.38 2.63 -4.37
N LEU A 58 0.63 3.48 -4.51
CA LEU A 58 1.34 3.70 -5.77
C LEU A 58 1.97 2.42 -6.29
N GLY A 59 2.67 1.65 -5.44
CA GLY A 59 3.24 0.36 -5.82
C GLY A 59 2.20 -0.65 -6.30
N GLN A 60 1.00 -0.64 -5.71
CA GLN A 60 -0.11 -1.51 -6.14
C GLN A 60 -0.73 -1.06 -7.45
N LEU A 61 -0.87 0.25 -7.65
CA LEU A 61 -1.43 0.85 -8.85
C LEU A 61 -0.53 0.64 -10.07
N ILE A 62 0.79 0.74 -9.86
CA ILE A 62 1.80 0.44 -10.88
C ILE A 62 1.78 -1.05 -11.26
N ASP A 63 1.60 -1.95 -10.29
CA ASP A 63 1.48 -3.40 -10.57
C ASP A 63 0.23 -3.75 -11.37
N LEU A 64 -0.87 -3.06 -11.10
CA LEU A 64 -2.11 -3.19 -11.88
C LEU A 64 -1.89 -2.75 -13.33
N MET A 65 -1.20 -1.62 -13.53
CA MET A 65 -0.83 -1.12 -14.87
C MET A 65 0.11 -2.08 -15.61
N ALA A 66 1.08 -2.67 -14.89
CA ALA A 66 1.98 -3.67 -15.46
C ALA A 66 1.24 -4.96 -15.85
N THR A 67 0.22 -5.37 -15.08
CA THR A 67 -0.64 -6.51 -15.39
C THR A 67 -1.51 -6.27 -16.64
N LEU A 68 -1.84 -5.00 -16.94
CA LEU A 68 -2.60 -4.60 -18.12
C LEU A 68 -1.72 -4.41 -19.38
N GLU A 69 -0.43 -4.73 -19.32
CA GLU A 69 0.58 -4.49 -20.37
C GLU A 69 0.65 -3.02 -20.85
N ILE A 70 0.15 -2.07 -20.05
CA ILE A 70 0.20 -0.64 -20.34
C ILE A 70 1.62 -0.14 -19.98
N GLY A 71 2.54 -0.32 -20.92
CA GLY A 71 3.94 0.09 -20.81
C GLY A 71 4.78 -0.99 -20.15
N GLY A 72 5.79 -1.50 -20.87
CA GLY A 72 6.71 -2.57 -20.45
C GLY A 72 7.47 -2.25 -19.17
N LEU A 73 6.80 -2.34 -18.04
CA LEU A 73 7.31 -2.01 -16.73
C LEU A 73 8.06 -3.20 -16.16
N ASN A 74 9.27 -2.93 -15.68
CA ASN A 74 10.09 -3.93 -15.03
C ASN A 74 9.48 -4.28 -13.66
N GLN A 75 9.06 -5.54 -13.49
CA GLN A 75 8.54 -6.11 -12.25
C GLN A 75 9.47 -5.89 -11.03
N ALA A 76 10.79 -5.75 -11.27
CA ALA A 76 11.75 -5.42 -10.22
C ALA A 76 11.51 -4.05 -9.56
N ILE A 77 11.03 -3.06 -10.34
CA ILE A 77 10.73 -1.70 -9.85
C ILE A 77 9.51 -1.73 -8.94
N VAL A 78 8.48 -2.48 -9.34
CA VAL A 78 7.27 -2.67 -8.53
C VAL A 78 7.61 -3.31 -7.19
N ALA A 79 8.43 -4.37 -7.21
CA ALA A 79 8.87 -5.05 -6.01
C ALA A 79 9.66 -4.12 -5.06
N THR A 80 10.56 -3.29 -5.59
CA THR A 80 11.33 -2.35 -4.77
C THR A 80 10.47 -1.24 -4.18
N VAL A 81 9.50 -0.69 -4.91
CA VAL A 81 8.55 0.30 -4.39
C VAL A 81 7.71 -0.29 -3.27
N ARG A 82 7.21 -1.52 -3.42
CA ARG A 82 6.47 -2.23 -2.36
C ARG A 82 7.32 -2.44 -1.12
N LEU A 83 8.56 -2.90 -1.29
CA LEU A 83 9.47 -3.17 -0.19
C LEU A 83 9.84 -1.89 0.57
N ALA A 84 10.07 -0.79 -0.16
CA ALA A 84 10.27 0.54 0.43
C ALA A 84 9.03 1.02 1.21
N GLY A 85 7.83 0.81 0.66
CA GLY A 85 6.57 1.13 1.34
C GLY A 85 6.37 0.34 2.64
N VAL A 86 6.65 -0.96 2.64
CA VAL A 86 6.57 -1.81 3.86
C VAL A 86 7.61 -1.39 4.89
N PHE A 87 8.82 -1.05 4.46
CA PHE A 87 9.88 -0.58 5.35
C PHE A 87 9.51 0.73 6.03
N LEU A 88 8.96 1.69 5.28
CA LEU A 88 8.45 2.96 5.82
C LEU A 88 7.26 2.73 6.76
N LEU A 89 6.39 1.77 6.46
CA LEU A 89 5.27 1.41 7.31
C LEU A 89 5.75 0.86 8.65
N LEU A 90 6.73 -0.06 8.64
CA LEU A 90 7.39 -0.57 9.84
C LEU A 90 8.04 0.54 10.66
N LEU A 91 8.78 1.44 10.02
CA LEU A 91 9.38 2.60 10.69
C LEU A 91 8.31 3.51 11.33
N GLY A 92 7.20 3.76 10.63
CA GLY A 92 6.05 4.51 11.16
C GLY A 92 5.47 3.85 12.41
N VAL A 93 5.26 2.54 12.39
CA VAL A 93 4.75 1.78 13.54
C VAL A 93 5.72 1.81 14.72
N VAL A 94 7.02 1.63 14.47
CA VAL A 94 8.05 1.68 15.52
C VAL A 94 8.12 3.08 16.15
N ARG A 95 8.03 4.15 15.34
CA ARG A 95 7.97 5.52 15.84
C ARG A 95 6.74 5.75 16.72
N ILE A 96 5.56 5.32 16.31
CA ILE A 96 4.33 5.44 17.11
C ILE A 96 4.48 4.69 18.43
N LYS A 97 4.99 3.45 18.40
CA LYS A 97 5.25 2.67 19.63
C LYS A 97 6.25 3.36 20.57
N LYS A 98 7.27 4.01 20.03
CA LYS A 98 8.31 4.69 20.82
C LYS A 98 7.79 5.95 21.51
N VAL A 99 6.75 6.59 20.98
CA VAL A 99 6.11 7.76 21.61
C VAL A 99 5.07 7.34 22.66
N LEU A 100 4.51 6.13 22.52
CA LEU A 100 3.49 5.61 23.44
C LEU A 100 4.07 4.91 24.68
N SER A 101 5.37 4.63 24.71
CA SER A 101 6.09 3.96 25.81
C SER A 101 7.05 4.90 26.50
#